data_AF-A0A2I0MZI9-F1
#
_entry.id   AF-A0A2I0MZI9-F1
#
_cell.length_a   1.000
_cell.length_b   1.000
_cell.length_c   1.000
_cell.angle_alpha   90.00
_cell.angle_beta   90.00
_cell.angle_gamma   90.00
#
_symmetry.space_group_name_H-M   'P 1'
#
loop_
_entity.id
_entity.type
_entity.pdbx_description
1 polymer ?
#
loop_
_entity_poly.entity_id
_entity_poly.type
_entity_poly.pdbx_seq_one_letter_code
_entity_poly.pdbx_strand_id
1 'polypeptide(L)' 'MKRTKLVSVSRGQKSIEERVQEALAQYHITQESLLEVRIGAEEEGRTTALIIYDPDRRGGG' A
#
# COMPACT_ATOMS: atom_id res chain seq x y z
N MET A 1 -5.16 2.00 15.80
CA MET A 1 -4.33 0.78 15.88
C MET A 1 -3.63 0.59 14.55
N LYS A 2 -2.29 0.49 14.49
CA LYS A 2 -1.58 0.36 13.20
C LYS A 2 -1.87 -0.98 12.53
N ARG A 3 -2.14 -0.95 11.24
CA ARG A 3 -2.33 -2.09 10.35
C ARG A 3 -1.38 -2.03 9.17
N THR A 4 -1.12 -3.18 8.59
CA THR A 4 -0.23 -3.32 7.44
C THR A 4 -0.90 -4.13 6.35
N LYS A 5 -0.71 -3.72 5.10
CA LYS A 5 -1.11 -4.48 3.92
C LYS A 5 0.09 -4.68 3.00
N LEU A 6 0.43 -5.93 2.73
CA LEU A 6 1.44 -6.29 1.74
C LEU A 6 0.75 -6.51 0.39
N VAL A 7 1.30 -5.89 -0.65
CA VAL A 7 0.90 -6.12 -2.04
C VAL A 7 2.13 -6.43 -2.88
N SER A 8 1.91 -7.10 -4.01
CA SER A 8 2.98 -7.45 -4.94
C SER A 8 2.47 -7.45 -6.36
N VAL A 9 3.37 -7.17 -7.30
CA VAL A 9 3.16 -7.32 -8.74
C VAL A 9 4.27 -8.17 -9.32
N SER A 10 3.95 -8.96 -10.35
CA SER A 10 4.96 -9.67 -11.13
C SER A 10 5.41 -8.81 -12.31
N ARG A 11 6.64 -9.00 -12.78
CA ARG A 11 7.22 -8.31 -13.92
C ARG A 11 6.33 -8.51 -15.16
N GLY A 12 6.05 -7.42 -15.88
CA GLY A 12 5.17 -7.42 -17.05
C GLY A 12 3.67 -7.31 -16.74
N GLN A 13 3.29 -7.22 -15.45
CA GLN A 13 1.95 -6.76 -15.05
C GLN A 13 1.91 -5.22 -14.92
N LYS A 14 0.90 -4.70 -14.20
CA LYS A 14 0.80 -3.28 -13.81
C LYS A 14 1.97 -2.87 -12.90
N SER A 15 2.24 -1.57 -12.83
CA SER A 15 3.26 -1.03 -11.91
C SER A 15 2.89 -1.28 -10.45
N ILE A 16 3.90 -1.31 -9.57
CA ILE A 16 3.65 -1.49 -8.13
C ILE A 16 2.86 -0.31 -7.56
N GLU A 17 3.05 0.89 -8.11
CA GLU A 17 2.33 2.11 -7.77
C GLU A 17 0.84 1.98 -8.07
N GLU A 18 0.47 1.51 -9.27
CA GLU A 18 -0.93 1.23 -9.62
C GLU A 18 -1.53 0.20 -8.66
N ARG A 19 -0.78 -0.86 -8.35
CA ARG A 19 -1.26 -1.89 -7.41
C ARG A 19 -1.45 -1.33 -5.99
N VAL A 20 -0.61 -0.40 -5.56
CA VAL A 20 -0.78 0.31 -4.29
C VAL A 20 -2.05 1.15 -4.33
N GLN A 21 -2.28 1.96 -5.37
CA GLN A 21 -3.50 2.77 -5.49
C GLN A 21 -4.78 1.93 -5.46
N GLU A 22 -4.79 0.80 -6.17
CA GLU A 22 -5.90 -0.15 -6.12
C GLU A 22 -6.12 -0.71 -4.71
N ALA A 23 -5.04 -1.02 -3.98
CA ALA A 23 -5.15 -1.52 -2.63
C ALA A 23 -5.66 -0.44 -1.67
N LEU A 24 -5.23 0.81 -1.81
CA LEU A 24 -5.76 1.92 -1.02
C LEU A 24 -7.28 2.05 -1.22
N ALA A 25 -7.75 2.01 -2.46
CA ALA A 25 -9.18 2.04 -2.77
C ALA A 25 -9.93 0.81 -2.24
N GLN A 26 -9.40 -0.40 -2.50
CA GLN A 26 -10.01 -1.68 -2.11
C GLN A 26 -10.19 -1.80 -0.59
N TYR A 27 -9.24 -1.28 0.19
CA TYR A 27 -9.26 -1.36 1.65
C TYR A 27 -9.78 -0.09 2.32
N HIS A 28 -10.32 0.86 1.54
CA HIS A 28 -10.81 2.14 2.03
C HIS A 28 -9.76 2.90 2.89
N ILE A 29 -8.48 2.80 2.49
CA ILE A 29 -7.38 3.50 3.16
C ILE A 29 -7.35 4.92 2.62
N THR A 30 -7.81 5.87 3.42
CA THR A 30 -7.78 7.30 3.10
C THR A 30 -6.37 7.87 3.30
N GLN A 31 -6.10 9.02 2.68
CA GLN A 31 -4.83 9.74 2.87
C GLN A 31 -4.55 10.07 4.35
N GLU A 32 -5.59 10.34 5.14
CA GLU A 32 -5.45 10.65 6.58
C GLU A 32 -5.08 9.43 7.41
N SER A 33 -5.60 8.26 7.03
CA SER A 33 -5.29 6.99 7.67
C SER A 33 -3.95 6.40 7.20
N LEU A 34 -3.48 6.78 6.00
CA LEU A 34 -2.23 6.31 5.43
C LEU A 34 -1.05 6.90 6.20
N LEU A 35 -0.19 6.03 6.71
CA LEU A 35 1.01 6.44 7.46
C LEU A 35 2.25 6.41 6.58
N GLU A 36 2.44 5.32 5.83
CA GLU A 36 3.64 5.09 5.03
C GLU A 36 3.39 4.05 3.94
N VAL A 37 4.08 4.17 2.81
CA VAL A 37 4.19 3.12 1.79
C VAL A 37 5.66 2.86 1.54
N ARG A 38 6.10 1.61 1.69
CA ARG A 38 7.47 1.18 1.42
C ARG A 38 7.48 0.22 0.24
N ILE A 39 8.09 0.65 -0.86
CA ILE A 39 8.26 -0.18 -2.05
C ILE A 39 9.61 -0.89 -1.94
N GLY A 40 9.60 -2.21 -1.99
CA GLY A 40 10.80 -3.04 -2.03
C GLY A 40 11.44 -3.06 -3.43
N ALA A 41 12.71 -3.44 -3.49
CA ALA A 41 13.35 -3.73 -4.77
C ALA A 41 12.67 -4.92 -5.48
N GLU A 42 12.84 -5.01 -6.79
CA GLU A 42 12.39 -6.19 -7.53
C GLU A 42 13.30 -7.38 -7.18
N GLU A 43 12.69 -8.49 -6.77
CA GLU A 43 13.37 -9.75 -6.50
C GLU A 43 12.68 -10.87 -7.29
N GLU A 44 13.46 -11.63 -8.06
CA GLU A 44 12.95 -12.73 -8.90
C GLU A 44 11.79 -12.31 -9.84
N GLY A 45 11.84 -11.08 -10.35
CA GLY A 45 10.79 -10.54 -11.21
C GLY A 45 9.50 -10.20 -10.46
N ARG A 46 9.55 -10.02 -9.13
CA ARG A 46 8.42 -9.58 -8.32
C ARG A 46 8.80 -8.34 -7.53
N THR A 47 7.95 -7.32 -7.60
CA THR A 47 8.08 -6.11 -6.76
C THR A 47 7.03 -6.17 -5.67
N THR A 48 7.40 -5.80 -4.45
CA THR A 48 6.49 -5.80 -3.30
C THR A 48 6.36 -4.40 -2.72
N ALA A 49 5.21 -4.09 -2.12
CA ALA A 49 5.02 -2.86 -1.37
C ALA A 49 4.28 -3.14 -0.06
N LEU A 50 4.77 -2.53 1.01
CA LEU A 50 4.16 -2.55 2.33
C LEU A 50 3.43 -1.24 2.58
N ILE A 51 2.12 -1.30 2.73
CA ILE A 51 1.26 -0.16 3.07
C ILE A 51 1.00 -0.20 4.57
N ILE A 52 1.37 0.86 5.27
CA ILE A 52 1.17 1.03 6.71
C ILE A 52 0.11 2.11 6.91
N TYR A 53 -0.94 1.79 7.65
CA TYR A 53 -2.06 2.69 7.87
C TYR A 53 -2.67 2.52 9.26
N ASP A 54 -3.36 3.53 9.77
CA ASP A 54 -4.14 3.46 11.00
C ASP A 54 -5.60 3.84 10.69
N PRO A 55 -6.53 2.87 10.63
CA PRO A 55 -7.93 3.14 10.32
C PRO A 55 -8.63 3.95 11.43
N ASP A 56 -8.08 4.00 12.64
CA ASP A 56 -8.63 4.77 13.75
C ASP A 56 -8.14 6.22 13.75
N ARG A 57 -7.14 6.53 12.92
CA ARG A 57 -6.65 7.89 12.70
C ARG A 57 -7.68 8.68 11.91
N ARG A 58 -8.74 9.10 12.59
CA ARG A 58 -9.65 10.14 12.08
C ARG A 58 -8.87 11.44 12.08
N GLY A 59 -8.90 12.16 10.95
CA GLY A 59 -8.34 13.51 10.84
C GLY A 59 -8.72 14.31 12.07
N GLY A 60 -7.71 14.70 12.85
CA GLY A 60 -7.92 15.65 13.93
C GLY A 60 -8.45 16.93 13.30
N GLY A 61 -9.69 17.28 13.64
CA GLY A 61 -10.26 18.60 13.37
C GLY A 61 -9.55 19.69 14.15
#